data_AF-A0A319DVV1-F1
#
_entry.id   AF-A0A319DVV1-F1
#
_cell.length_a   1.000
_cell.length_b   1.000
_cell.length_c   1.000
_cell.angle_alpha   90.00
_cell.angle_beta   90.00
_cell.angle_gamma   90.00
#
_symmetry.space_group_name_H-M   'P 1'
#
loop_
_entity.id
_entity.type
_entity.pdbx_description
1 polymer ?
#
loop_
_entity_poly.entity_id
_entity_poly.type
_entity_poly.pdbx_seq_one_letter_code
_entity_poly.pdbx_strand_id
1 'polypeptide(L)'
;MTSNLIAGLRAQNLRLAAAMRTVGWLRRVAPELDNLHNADGSTVSGEGAFGAIFLICRLANLITMLEALDPLRELADQEAQRRTQPDPKNGATGTWSEGHQTEKYLKRYIEIFREQSFAIVSLYKNIFTPDQSESELAVAGLRGIDARVKAAVSRPARKEDPLQCLPPALATFPMHLVQLLTETLRTYLPNVRDKSSRESLLTQVLYCAASLGRLGGDFGMILTELGDEDEDDDKLAYEWEEVTRKHRALAGRLEQLTGGGASGATGPSSKGTMRVASPA
;
A
#
# COMPACT_ATOMS: atom_id res chain seq x y z
N MET A 1 33.44 2.23 1.67
CA MET A 1 32.50 3.23 2.25
C MET A 1 31.08 3.08 1.71
N THR A 2 30.87 2.96 0.39
CA THR A 2 29.54 2.78 -0.23
C THR A 2 28.78 1.56 0.31
N SER A 3 29.46 0.44 0.55
CA SER A 3 28.87 -0.76 1.19
C SER A 3 28.26 -0.48 2.58
N ASN A 4 28.90 0.38 3.39
CA ASN A 4 28.37 0.75 4.71
C ASN A 4 27.13 1.63 4.60
N LEU A 5 27.04 2.49 3.58
CA LEU A 5 25.86 3.31 3.31
C LEU A 5 24.68 2.45 2.84
N ILE A 6 24.94 1.48 1.97
CA ILE A 6 23.95 0.48 1.53
C ILE A 6 23.46 -0.34 2.73
N ALA A 7 24.36 -0.80 3.60
CA ALA A 7 23.99 -1.48 4.84
C ALA A 7 23.12 -0.60 5.74
N GLY A 8 23.40 0.71 5.81
CA GLY A 8 22.58 1.69 6.53
C GLY A 8 21.14 1.81 5.99
N LEU A 9 20.95 1.76 4.67
CA LEU A 9 19.61 1.78 4.06
C LEU A 9 18.81 0.49 4.33
N ARG A 10 19.49 -0.63 4.56
CA ARG A 10 18.91 -1.92 4.92
C ARG A 10 18.53 -2.04 6.39
N ALA A 11 18.77 -1.03 7.23
CA ALA A 11 18.40 -1.08 8.64
C ALA A 11 16.87 -1.16 8.84
N GLN A 12 16.41 -2.00 9.76
CA GLN A 12 14.98 -2.22 10.03
C GLN A 12 14.25 -0.93 10.42
N ASN A 13 14.84 -0.13 11.33
CA ASN A 13 14.25 1.10 11.87
C ASN A 13 14.78 2.38 11.22
N LEU A 14 14.88 2.40 9.89
CA LEU A 14 15.38 3.55 9.15
C LEU A 14 14.40 4.73 9.23
N ARG A 15 14.80 5.80 9.92
CA ARG A 15 14.04 7.06 9.99
C ARG A 15 14.32 7.95 8.79
N LEU A 16 13.36 8.80 8.42
CA LEU A 16 13.46 9.73 7.28
C LEU A 16 14.76 10.56 7.28
N ALA A 17 15.09 11.22 8.39
CA ALA A 17 16.30 12.03 8.48
C ALA A 17 17.59 11.22 8.28
N ALA A 18 17.62 9.97 8.75
CA ALA A 18 18.75 9.07 8.53
C ALA A 18 18.82 8.61 7.06
N ALA A 19 17.67 8.29 6.46
CA ALA A 19 17.57 7.92 5.06
C ALA A 19 18.04 9.06 4.14
N MET A 20 17.51 10.28 4.33
CA MET A 20 17.91 11.47 3.56
C MET A 20 19.41 11.74 3.66
N ARG A 21 19.99 11.63 4.87
CA ARG A 21 21.43 11.80 5.06
C ARG A 21 22.24 10.73 4.33
N THR A 22 21.82 9.48 4.41
CA THR A 22 22.50 8.34 3.77
C THR A 22 22.47 8.46 2.25
N VAL A 23 21.30 8.79 1.67
CA VAL A 23 21.17 9.06 0.24
C VAL A 23 22.00 10.30 -0.17
N GLY A 24 22.02 11.34 0.65
CA GLY A 24 22.85 12.52 0.42
C GLY A 24 24.36 12.24 0.48
N TRP A 25 24.81 11.27 1.27
CA TRP A 25 26.19 10.79 1.23
C TRP A 25 26.45 9.92 0.00
N LEU A 26 25.51 9.04 -0.38
CA LEU A 26 25.62 8.26 -1.62
C LEU A 26 25.77 9.14 -2.85
N ARG A 27 25.01 10.25 -2.96
CA ARG A 27 25.17 11.24 -4.04
C ARG A 27 26.57 11.85 -4.13
N ARG A 28 27.26 12.01 -3.00
CA ARG A 28 28.62 12.58 -2.97
C ARG A 28 29.71 11.55 -3.28
N VAL A 29 29.49 10.30 -2.86
CA VAL A 29 30.48 9.22 -2.99
C VAL A 29 30.36 8.51 -4.36
N ALA A 30 29.19 8.59 -5.00
CA ALA A 30 28.91 7.96 -6.29
C ALA A 30 28.05 8.88 -7.20
N PRO A 31 28.52 10.11 -7.54
CA PRO A 31 27.75 11.06 -8.36
C PRO A 31 27.42 10.55 -9.77
N GLU A 32 28.16 9.56 -10.28
CA GLU A 32 27.90 8.89 -11.56
C GLU A 32 26.52 8.23 -11.63
N LEU A 33 25.97 7.79 -10.50
CA LEU A 33 24.64 7.16 -10.40
C LEU A 33 23.48 8.17 -10.59
N ASP A 34 23.76 9.45 -10.39
CA ASP A 34 22.83 10.54 -10.71
C ASP A 34 22.82 10.81 -12.22
N ASN A 35 24.00 10.66 -12.87
CA ASN A 35 24.22 11.01 -14.27
C ASN A 35 23.82 9.93 -15.28
N LEU A 36 23.52 8.71 -14.84
CA LEU A 36 22.99 7.65 -15.71
C LEU A 36 21.70 8.04 -16.45
N HIS A 37 21.01 9.08 -15.96
CA HIS A 37 19.80 9.65 -16.58
C HIS A 37 20.07 10.97 -17.35
N ASN A 38 21.26 11.58 -17.15
CA ASN A 38 21.63 12.90 -17.68
C ASN A 38 22.38 12.81 -19.02
N ALA A 39 21.96 11.93 -19.93
CA ALA A 39 22.52 11.92 -21.29
C ALA A 39 22.26 13.24 -22.05
N ASP A 40 21.31 14.07 -21.60
CA ASP A 40 20.85 15.26 -22.33
C ASP A 40 20.89 16.58 -21.51
N GLY A 41 21.87 16.71 -20.60
CA GLY A 41 22.25 18.01 -20.02
C GLY A 41 21.19 18.73 -19.18
N SER A 42 20.13 18.03 -18.76
CA SER A 42 19.06 18.54 -17.90
C SER A 42 19.48 18.45 -16.43
N THR A 43 19.71 19.57 -15.77
CA THR A 43 20.00 19.65 -14.33
C THR A 43 18.74 19.57 -13.47
N VAL A 44 17.77 18.74 -13.85
CA VAL A 44 16.68 18.40 -12.94
C VAL A 44 17.24 17.29 -12.06
N SER A 45 17.34 17.56 -10.76
CA SER A 45 17.77 16.61 -9.73
C SER A 45 16.79 15.44 -9.67
N GLY A 46 16.85 14.56 -10.66
CA GLY A 46 15.98 13.41 -10.80
C GLY A 46 16.28 12.37 -9.74
N GLU A 47 15.33 11.45 -9.58
CA GLU A 47 15.42 10.25 -8.75
C GLU A 47 16.70 9.43 -8.99
N GLY A 48 17.24 9.49 -10.22
CA GLY A 48 18.48 8.83 -10.64
C GLY A 48 18.45 7.32 -10.38
N ALA A 49 19.61 6.66 -10.38
CA ALA A 49 19.69 5.28 -9.92
C ALA A 49 19.50 5.15 -8.39
N PHE A 50 19.52 6.26 -7.64
CA PHE A 50 19.38 6.27 -6.18
C PHE A 50 17.99 5.86 -5.70
N GLY A 51 16.92 6.22 -6.41
CA GLY A 51 15.58 5.75 -6.09
C GLY A 51 15.48 4.22 -6.17
N ALA A 52 15.97 3.63 -7.26
CA ALA A 52 16.03 2.18 -7.42
C ALA A 52 16.87 1.51 -6.34
N ILE A 53 18.07 2.03 -6.05
CA ILE A 53 18.94 1.49 -4.98
C ILE A 53 18.25 1.55 -3.62
N PHE A 54 17.56 2.65 -3.31
CA PHE A 54 16.79 2.77 -2.08
C PHE A 54 15.70 1.69 -2.00
N LEU A 55 14.90 1.54 -3.06
CA LEU A 55 13.83 0.53 -3.11
C LEU A 55 14.37 -0.89 -2.98
N ILE A 56 15.47 -1.23 -3.66
CA ILE A 56 16.12 -2.55 -3.55
C ILE A 56 16.61 -2.80 -2.12
N CYS A 57 17.26 -1.82 -1.49
CA CYS A 57 17.74 -1.95 -0.10
C CYS A 57 16.56 -2.15 0.87
N ARG A 58 15.48 -1.40 0.65
CA ARG A 58 14.27 -1.49 1.47
C ARG A 58 13.50 -2.80 1.25
N LEU A 59 13.43 -3.29 0.02
CA LEU A 59 12.86 -4.59 -0.33
C LEU A 59 13.65 -5.72 0.31
N ALA A 60 14.99 -5.67 0.25
CA ALA A 60 15.84 -6.67 0.90
C ALA A 60 15.60 -6.71 2.41
N ASN A 61 15.41 -5.56 3.07
CA ASN A 61 15.04 -5.52 4.48
C ASN A 61 13.66 -6.11 4.73
N LEU A 62 12.66 -5.81 3.88
CA LEU A 62 11.32 -6.42 3.95
C LEU A 62 11.41 -7.94 3.87
N ILE A 63 12.10 -8.48 2.86
CA ILE A 63 12.30 -9.92 2.69
C ILE A 63 12.92 -10.54 3.94
N THR A 64 13.99 -9.95 4.49
CA THR A 64 14.61 -10.45 5.74
C THR A 64 13.64 -10.44 6.93
N MET A 65 12.72 -9.48 7.02
CA MET A 65 11.69 -9.49 8.07
C MET A 65 10.61 -10.55 7.83
N LEU A 66 10.32 -10.90 6.57
CA LEU A 66 9.40 -11.98 6.23
C LEU A 66 10.06 -13.36 6.43
N GLU A 67 11.34 -13.52 6.13
CA GLU A 67 12.16 -14.71 6.44
C GLU A 67 12.22 -14.98 7.95
N ALA A 68 12.15 -13.94 8.79
CA ALA A 68 12.03 -14.15 10.24
C ALA A 68 10.74 -14.89 10.64
N LEU A 69 9.77 -15.04 9.74
CA LEU A 69 8.57 -15.85 9.92
C LEU A 69 8.76 -17.31 9.50
N ASP A 70 9.95 -17.73 9.06
CA ASP A 70 10.23 -19.10 8.61
C ASP A 70 9.73 -20.18 9.60
N PRO A 71 9.89 -20.04 10.94
CA PRO A 71 9.34 -21.03 11.86
C PRO A 71 7.81 -21.18 11.79
N LEU A 72 7.08 -20.08 11.51
CA LEU A 72 5.63 -20.12 11.31
C LEU A 72 5.27 -20.64 9.91
N ARG A 73 6.09 -20.29 8.92
CA ARG A 73 5.95 -20.75 7.54
C ARG A 73 6.08 -22.26 7.44
N GLU A 74 7.09 -22.86 8.08
CA GLU A 74 7.30 -24.31 8.11
C GLU A 74 6.08 -25.06 8.68
N LEU A 75 5.41 -24.49 9.69
CA LEU A 75 4.18 -25.06 10.24
C LEU A 75 3.00 -24.96 9.27
N ALA A 76 2.89 -23.84 8.54
CA ALA A 76 1.90 -23.67 7.49
C ALA A 76 2.16 -24.58 6.28
N ASP A 77 3.42 -24.80 5.91
CA ASP A 77 3.84 -25.72 4.84
C ASP A 77 3.47 -27.17 5.19
N GLN A 78 3.64 -27.57 6.46
CA GLN A 78 3.19 -28.88 6.93
C GLN A 78 1.67 -29.06 6.82
N GLU A 79 0.88 -28.02 7.08
CA GLU A 79 -0.57 -28.03 6.87
C GLU A 79 -0.92 -28.11 5.38
N ALA A 80 -0.21 -27.37 4.52
CA ALA A 80 -0.40 -27.37 3.07
C ALA A 80 -0.10 -28.74 2.45
N GLN A 81 1.02 -29.37 2.83
CA GLN A 81 1.44 -30.66 2.30
C GLN A 81 0.49 -31.80 2.69
N ARG A 82 -0.09 -31.73 3.89
CA ARG A 82 -1.10 -32.70 4.35
C ARG A 82 -2.44 -32.53 3.64
N ARG A 83 -2.77 -31.32 3.16
CA ARG A 83 -3.96 -31.09 2.32
C ARG A 83 -3.82 -31.76 0.96
N THR A 84 -2.64 -31.66 0.34
CA THR A 84 -2.37 -32.20 -1.00
C THR A 84 -2.10 -33.71 -1.02
N GLN A 85 -1.62 -34.29 0.09
CA GLN A 85 -1.47 -35.74 0.27
C GLN A 85 -2.44 -36.28 1.35
N PRO A 86 -3.71 -36.55 1.00
CA PRO A 86 -4.63 -37.25 1.90
C PRO A 86 -4.18 -38.71 2.07
N ASP A 87 -3.65 -39.07 3.25
CA ASP A 87 -3.28 -40.45 3.57
C ASP A 87 -4.56 -41.29 3.81
N PRO A 88 -4.87 -42.28 2.94
CA PRO A 88 -6.11 -43.05 3.04
C PRO A 88 -6.20 -43.94 4.29
N LYS A 89 -5.12 -44.11 5.06
CA LYS A 89 -5.06 -44.99 6.24
C LYS A 89 -5.45 -44.34 7.56
N ASN A 90 -5.59 -43.00 7.61
CA ASN A 90 -5.82 -42.25 8.85
C ASN A 90 -7.18 -41.53 8.90
N GLY A 91 -8.19 -42.08 8.24
CA GLY A 91 -9.49 -41.45 7.98
C GLY A 91 -10.45 -41.29 9.16
N ALA A 92 -10.03 -41.24 10.43
CA ALA A 92 -11.01 -41.20 11.54
C ALA A 92 -10.61 -40.51 12.84
N THR A 93 -9.42 -39.90 12.98
CA THR A 93 -9.04 -39.29 14.26
C THR A 93 -8.42 -37.91 14.10
N GLY A 94 -9.22 -36.87 14.33
CA GLY A 94 -8.70 -35.58 14.76
C GLY A 94 -9.37 -34.40 14.08
N THR A 95 -10.19 -33.70 14.87
CA THR A 95 -10.51 -32.27 14.81
C THR A 95 -9.25 -31.39 14.77
N TRP A 96 -8.32 -31.63 13.84
CA TRP A 96 -6.95 -31.14 13.94
C TRP A 96 -6.64 -30.08 12.89
N SER A 97 -6.05 -29.00 13.43
CA SER A 97 -5.86 -27.64 12.91
C SER A 97 -6.62 -27.28 11.63
N GLU A 98 -7.70 -26.52 11.81
CA GLU A 98 -8.52 -25.90 10.76
C GLU A 98 -7.77 -24.81 9.95
N GLY A 99 -6.48 -25.04 9.65
CA GLY A 99 -5.54 -24.04 9.14
C GLY A 99 -5.07 -23.05 10.19
N HIS A 100 -5.10 -23.39 11.48
CA HIS A 100 -4.77 -22.45 12.56
C HIS A 100 -3.32 -21.95 12.51
N GLN A 101 -2.36 -22.78 12.10
CA GLN A 101 -0.97 -22.32 11.98
C GLN A 101 -0.80 -21.45 10.74
N THR A 102 -1.41 -21.87 9.63
CA THR A 102 -1.51 -21.07 8.40
C THR A 102 -2.12 -19.70 8.68
N GLU A 103 -3.20 -19.62 9.47
CA GLU A 103 -3.85 -18.36 9.85
C GLU A 103 -2.91 -17.45 10.65
N LYS A 104 -2.20 -18.00 11.64
CA LYS A 104 -1.22 -17.25 12.44
C LYS A 104 -0.08 -16.71 11.58
N TYR A 105 0.44 -17.55 10.67
CA TYR A 105 1.46 -17.15 9.71
C TYR A 105 0.96 -16.00 8.83
N LEU A 106 -0.20 -16.15 8.20
CA LEU A 106 -0.78 -15.14 7.31
C LEU A 106 -1.09 -13.83 8.03
N LYS A 107 -1.65 -13.87 9.24
CA LYS A 107 -1.88 -12.66 10.06
C LYS A 107 -0.60 -11.89 10.28
N ARG A 108 0.48 -12.58 10.69
CA ARG A 108 1.75 -11.92 10.95
C ARG A 108 2.44 -11.44 9.67
N TYR A 109 2.35 -12.22 8.59
CA TYR A 109 2.85 -11.87 7.27
C TYR A 109 2.20 -10.57 6.78
N ILE A 110 0.86 -10.51 6.75
CA ILE A 110 0.10 -9.34 6.27
C ILE A 110 0.38 -8.11 7.12
N GLU A 111 0.50 -8.27 8.45
CA GLU A 111 0.84 -7.17 9.36
C GLU A 111 2.21 -6.54 9.04
N ILE A 112 3.26 -7.37 8.97
CA ILE A 112 4.62 -6.91 8.65
C ILE A 112 4.65 -6.33 7.24
N PHE A 113 4.10 -7.07 6.28
CA PHE A 113 4.09 -6.68 4.87
C PHE A 113 3.42 -5.31 4.68
N ARG A 114 2.24 -5.10 5.26
CA ARG A 114 1.51 -3.83 5.18
C ARG A 114 2.31 -2.68 5.76
N GLU A 115 2.78 -2.84 7.01
CA GLU A 115 3.50 -1.78 7.72
C GLU A 115 4.75 -1.36 6.96
N GLN A 116 5.53 -2.35 6.51
CA GLN A 116 6.79 -2.10 5.84
C GLN A 116 6.60 -1.59 4.42
N SER A 117 5.66 -2.13 3.65
CA SER A 117 5.34 -1.61 2.31
C SER A 117 4.93 -0.15 2.37
N PHE A 118 4.06 0.22 3.32
CA PHE A 118 3.63 1.59 3.53
C PHE A 118 4.81 2.51 3.90
N ALA A 119 5.66 2.08 4.84
CA ALA A 119 6.82 2.83 5.27
C ALA A 119 7.81 3.07 4.12
N ILE A 120 8.05 2.06 3.26
CA ILE A 120 8.98 2.15 2.14
C ILE A 120 8.50 3.19 1.12
N VAL A 121 7.25 3.06 0.65
CA VAL A 121 6.68 3.97 -0.34
C VAL A 121 6.58 5.39 0.23
N SER A 122 6.21 5.54 1.51
CA SER A 122 6.14 6.84 2.16
C SER A 122 7.52 7.50 2.27
N LEU A 123 8.53 6.78 2.75
CA LEU A 123 9.90 7.30 2.85
C LEU A 123 10.45 7.67 1.48
N TYR A 124 10.19 6.85 0.47
CA TYR A 124 10.60 7.12 -0.89
C TYR A 124 10.04 8.46 -1.40
N LYS A 125 8.73 8.66 -1.31
CA LYS A 125 8.09 9.91 -1.75
C LYS A 125 8.64 11.11 -0.99
N ASN A 126 8.86 10.98 0.31
CA ASN A 126 9.45 12.08 1.11
C ASN A 126 10.90 12.41 0.71
N ILE A 127 11.68 11.44 0.21
CA ILE A 127 13.09 11.65 -0.15
C ILE A 127 13.24 12.15 -1.59
N PHE A 128 12.42 11.65 -2.51
CA PHE A 128 12.60 11.84 -3.96
C PHE A 128 11.51 12.69 -4.63
N THR A 129 10.37 12.95 -3.97
CA THR A 129 9.30 13.82 -4.49
C THR A 129 8.88 14.92 -3.49
N PRO A 130 9.79 15.78 -3.01
CA PRO A 130 9.47 16.79 -1.99
C PRO A 130 8.53 17.91 -2.50
N ASP A 131 8.51 18.22 -3.80
CA ASP A 131 7.72 19.35 -4.37
C ASP A 131 6.21 19.11 -4.42
N GLN A 132 5.72 17.85 -4.35
CA GLN A 132 4.29 17.56 -4.30
C GLN A 132 3.69 17.83 -2.91
N SER A 133 4.49 17.66 -1.84
CA SER A 133 4.07 17.88 -0.45
C SER A 133 3.77 19.34 -0.11
N GLU A 134 4.50 20.30 -0.68
CA GLU A 134 4.22 21.73 -0.49
C GLU A 134 3.05 22.21 -1.35
N SER A 135 2.85 21.60 -2.53
CA SER A 135 1.78 21.99 -3.45
C SER A 135 0.40 21.58 -2.94
N GLU A 136 0.22 20.40 -2.34
CA GLU A 136 -1.07 19.97 -1.77
C GLU A 136 -1.48 20.76 -0.51
N LEU A 137 -0.51 21.18 0.31
CA LEU A 137 -0.76 22.05 1.48
C LEU A 137 -1.09 23.50 1.07
N ALA A 138 -0.58 23.96 -0.07
CA ALA A 138 -0.87 25.30 -0.59
C ALA A 138 -2.27 25.43 -1.22
N VAL A 139 -2.95 24.33 -1.61
CA VAL A 139 -4.31 24.41 -2.18
C VAL A 139 -5.39 24.61 -1.10
N ALA A 140 -5.12 24.25 0.16
CA ALA A 140 -6.11 24.32 1.24
C ALA A 140 -6.15 25.66 2.01
N GLY A 141 -5.21 26.58 1.77
CA GLY A 141 -5.14 27.82 2.54
C GLY A 141 -4.41 28.94 1.83
N LEU A 142 -5.11 29.67 0.96
CA LEU A 142 -5.09 31.14 0.82
C LEU A 142 -5.72 31.54 -0.53
N ARG A 143 -6.97 31.99 -0.47
CA ARG A 143 -7.43 33.03 -1.40
C ARG A 143 -6.52 34.24 -1.20
N GLY A 144 -5.61 34.47 -2.13
CA GLY A 144 -4.66 35.58 -2.07
C GLY A 144 -4.03 35.77 -3.44
N ILE A 145 -4.51 36.80 -4.13
CA ILE A 145 -4.11 37.26 -5.45
C ILE A 145 -2.62 37.65 -5.39
N ASP A 146 -1.87 37.50 -6.50
CA ASP A 146 -0.52 38.08 -6.76
C ASP A 146 0.75 37.19 -6.77
N ALA A 147 0.65 35.86 -6.85
CA ALA A 147 1.82 35.00 -7.16
C ALA A 147 1.85 34.43 -8.59
N ARG A 148 0.97 34.89 -9.50
CA ARG A 148 0.79 34.27 -10.84
C ARG A 148 1.61 34.91 -11.98
N VAL A 149 2.28 36.05 -11.77
CA VAL A 149 2.91 36.79 -12.90
C VAL A 149 4.43 36.59 -13.00
N LYS A 150 5.12 36.04 -11.98
CA LYS A 150 6.59 35.89 -12.02
C LYS A 150 7.11 34.47 -12.31
N ALA A 151 6.22 33.52 -12.58
CA ALA A 151 6.56 32.14 -12.96
C ALA A 151 6.26 31.83 -14.45
N ALA A 152 6.05 32.87 -15.27
CA ALA A 152 5.65 32.74 -16.68
C ALA A 152 6.74 33.14 -17.69
N VAL A 153 8.00 33.29 -17.28
CA VAL A 153 9.10 33.61 -18.21
C VAL A 153 10.21 32.58 -18.11
N SER A 154 10.35 31.81 -19.19
CA SER A 154 11.40 30.83 -19.53
C SER A 154 11.26 29.38 -19.01
N ARG A 155 10.20 28.68 -19.41
CA ARG A 155 10.31 27.23 -19.71
C ARG A 155 10.26 27.07 -21.22
N PRO A 156 11.36 26.73 -21.94
CA PRO A 156 11.24 26.33 -23.32
C PRO A 156 10.44 25.02 -23.34
N ALA A 157 9.29 25.03 -24.00
CA ALA A 157 8.55 23.82 -24.34
C ALA A 157 9.43 22.96 -25.26
N ARG A 158 10.19 22.03 -24.67
CA ARG A 158 10.89 21.01 -25.44
C ARG A 158 10.00 19.77 -25.49
N LYS A 159 9.85 19.22 -26.69
CA LYS A 159 9.26 17.90 -26.92
C LYS A 159 10.06 16.90 -26.10
N GLU A 160 9.54 16.51 -24.94
CA GLU A 160 9.97 15.29 -24.27
C GLU A 160 9.68 14.15 -25.24
N ASP A 161 10.72 13.44 -25.69
CA ASP A 161 10.55 12.21 -26.46
C ASP A 161 9.87 11.19 -25.51
N PRO A 162 8.59 10.83 -25.73
CA PRO A 162 7.80 10.07 -24.74
C PRO A 162 8.33 8.66 -24.48
N LEU A 163 9.34 8.23 -25.23
CA LEU A 163 9.87 6.87 -25.27
C LEU A 163 11.20 6.70 -24.52
N GLN A 164 11.78 7.76 -23.95
CA GLN A 164 13.07 7.70 -23.24
C GLN A 164 12.98 7.88 -21.72
N CYS A 165 11.79 8.20 -21.19
CA CYS A 165 11.58 8.22 -19.75
C CYS A 165 11.30 6.78 -19.29
N LEU A 166 12.35 6.05 -18.90
CA LEU A 166 12.14 4.79 -18.18
C LEU A 166 11.16 5.07 -17.02
N PRO A 167 10.13 4.24 -16.81
CA PRO A 167 9.16 4.49 -15.76
C PRO A 167 9.90 4.63 -14.42
N PRO A 168 9.49 5.59 -13.56
CA PRO A 168 10.10 5.79 -12.24
C PRO A 168 10.25 4.46 -11.52
N ALA A 169 11.31 4.25 -10.73
CA ALA A 169 11.52 2.96 -10.06
C ALA A 169 10.35 2.62 -9.11
N LEU A 170 9.63 3.65 -8.66
CA LEU A 170 8.39 3.49 -7.90
C LEU A 170 7.21 2.96 -8.71
N ALA A 171 7.19 3.04 -10.04
CA ALA A 171 6.08 2.59 -10.86
C ALA A 171 5.92 1.06 -10.85
N THR A 172 7.03 0.32 -10.77
CA THR A 172 7.04 -1.15 -10.75
C THR A 172 7.04 -1.73 -9.34
N PHE A 173 7.42 -0.94 -8.34
CA PHE A 173 7.57 -1.42 -6.97
C PHE A 173 6.25 -1.88 -6.32
N PRO A 174 5.14 -1.10 -6.35
CA PRO A 174 3.84 -1.56 -5.85
C PRO A 174 3.32 -2.81 -6.56
N MET A 175 3.59 -2.94 -7.87
CA MET A 175 3.24 -4.15 -8.62
C MET A 175 3.98 -5.37 -8.07
N HIS A 176 5.29 -5.27 -7.86
CA HIS A 176 6.05 -6.37 -7.30
C HIS A 176 5.59 -6.75 -5.88
N LEU A 177 5.24 -5.75 -5.06
CA LEU A 177 4.65 -5.99 -3.75
C LEU A 177 3.32 -6.74 -3.84
N VAL A 178 2.44 -6.32 -4.75
CA VAL A 178 1.17 -7.00 -5.03
C VAL A 178 1.40 -8.47 -5.38
N GLN A 179 2.33 -8.76 -6.30
CA GLN A 179 2.65 -10.12 -6.71
C GLN A 179 3.10 -10.99 -5.53
N LEU A 180 4.05 -10.50 -4.71
CA LEU A 180 4.52 -11.21 -3.52
C LEU A 180 3.38 -11.54 -2.53
N LEU A 181 2.43 -10.62 -2.36
CA LEU A 181 1.28 -10.84 -1.49
C LEU A 181 0.31 -11.85 -2.09
N THR A 182 -0.03 -11.72 -3.37
CA THR A 182 -0.94 -12.62 -4.08
C THR A 182 -0.41 -14.06 -4.11
N GLU A 183 0.87 -14.26 -4.45
CA GLU A 183 1.52 -15.58 -4.44
C GLU A 183 1.44 -16.25 -3.06
N THR A 184 1.69 -15.47 -2.00
CA THR A 184 1.59 -15.96 -0.62
C THR A 184 0.15 -16.34 -0.27
N LEU A 185 -0.83 -15.50 -0.63
CA LEU A 185 -2.24 -15.78 -0.36
C LEU A 185 -2.71 -17.03 -1.11
N ARG A 186 -2.40 -17.18 -2.39
CA ARG A 186 -2.74 -18.38 -3.18
C ARG A 186 -2.17 -19.66 -2.57
N THR A 187 -0.93 -19.60 -2.07
CA THR A 187 -0.27 -20.76 -1.49
C THR A 187 -0.92 -21.21 -0.18
N TYR A 188 -1.24 -20.27 0.72
CA TYR A 188 -1.59 -20.60 2.10
C TYR A 188 -3.07 -20.44 2.43
N LEU A 189 -3.77 -19.48 1.82
CA LEU A 189 -5.16 -19.18 2.16
C LEU A 189 -6.13 -20.36 1.99
N PRO A 190 -5.97 -21.27 1.00
CA PRO A 190 -6.80 -22.47 0.88
C PRO A 190 -6.72 -23.43 2.08
N ASN A 191 -5.68 -23.34 2.91
CA ASN A 191 -5.54 -24.19 4.09
C ASN A 191 -6.40 -23.70 5.26
N VAL A 192 -6.78 -22.42 5.29
CA VAL A 192 -7.68 -21.86 6.30
C VAL A 192 -9.11 -22.24 5.92
N ARG A 193 -9.77 -23.08 6.72
CA ARG A 193 -11.14 -23.56 6.44
C ARG A 193 -12.22 -22.77 7.17
N ASP A 194 -11.88 -22.18 8.32
CA ASP A 194 -12.83 -21.35 9.06
C ASP A 194 -13.20 -20.10 8.28
N LYS A 195 -14.51 -19.91 8.08
CA LYS A 195 -15.05 -18.77 7.33
C LYS A 195 -14.75 -17.44 8.02
N SER A 196 -14.83 -17.39 9.36
CA SER A 196 -14.61 -16.13 10.08
C SER A 196 -13.15 -15.68 10.00
N SER A 197 -12.19 -16.61 10.18
CA SER A 197 -10.78 -16.35 10.01
C SER A 197 -10.42 -15.91 8.58
N ARG A 198 -11.00 -16.53 7.54
CA ARG A 198 -10.80 -16.11 6.15
C ARG A 198 -11.32 -14.69 5.89
N GLU A 199 -12.55 -14.39 6.32
CA GLU A 199 -13.10 -13.04 6.19
C GLU A 199 -12.23 -11.99 6.92
N SER A 200 -11.69 -12.33 8.10
CA SER A 200 -10.77 -11.47 8.85
C SER A 200 -9.46 -11.22 8.08
N LEU A 201 -8.86 -12.27 7.51
CA LEU A 201 -7.64 -12.17 6.70
C LEU A 201 -7.87 -11.32 5.45
N LEU A 202 -8.94 -11.57 4.70
CA LEU A 202 -9.27 -10.79 3.50
C LEU A 202 -9.52 -9.32 3.83
N THR A 203 -10.16 -9.04 4.97
CA THR A 203 -10.34 -7.67 5.45
C THR A 203 -8.99 -7.01 5.78
N GLN A 204 -8.03 -7.73 6.38
CA GLN A 204 -6.68 -7.21 6.62
C GLN A 204 -5.92 -6.91 5.33
N VAL A 205 -6.02 -7.79 4.33
CA VAL A 205 -5.45 -7.56 2.99
C VAL A 205 -6.11 -6.33 2.35
N LEU A 206 -7.42 -6.13 2.51
CA LEU A 206 -8.11 -4.95 2.01
C LEU A 206 -7.63 -3.66 2.69
N TYR A 207 -7.35 -3.68 3.99
CA TYR A 207 -6.69 -2.55 4.67
C TYR A 207 -5.25 -2.32 4.19
N CYS A 208 -4.54 -3.38 3.81
CA CYS A 208 -3.23 -3.28 3.18
C CYS A 208 -3.33 -2.57 1.82
N ALA A 209 -4.23 -3.05 0.97
CA ALA A 209 -4.53 -2.48 -0.34
C ALA A 209 -4.96 -1.01 -0.25
N ALA A 210 -5.83 -0.67 0.69
CA ALA A 210 -6.23 0.72 0.92
C ALA A 210 -5.05 1.61 1.34
N SER A 211 -4.18 1.10 2.21
CA SER A 211 -3.04 1.88 2.73
C SER A 211 -2.00 2.21 1.64
N LEU A 212 -1.78 1.27 0.72
CA LEU A 212 -0.85 1.41 -0.40
C LEU A 212 -1.51 2.10 -1.61
N GLY A 213 -2.82 1.97 -1.78
CA GLY A 213 -3.60 2.64 -2.83
C GLY A 213 -3.59 4.16 -2.71
N ARG A 214 -3.62 4.70 -1.47
CA ARG A 214 -3.40 6.14 -1.24
C ARG A 214 -2.02 6.63 -1.68
N LEU A 215 -1.06 5.72 -1.81
CA LEU A 215 0.29 6.03 -2.27
C LEU A 215 0.46 5.76 -3.77
N GLY A 216 -0.62 5.48 -4.51
CA GLY A 216 -0.61 5.32 -5.97
C GLY A 216 -0.42 3.89 -6.46
N GLY A 217 -0.53 2.88 -5.60
CA GLY A 217 -0.58 1.48 -6.04
C GLY A 217 -1.99 1.08 -6.47
N ASP A 218 -2.14 0.50 -7.67
CA ASP A 218 -3.43 -0.06 -8.10
C ASP A 218 -3.55 -1.52 -7.64
N PHE A 219 -4.26 -1.73 -6.53
CA PHE A 219 -4.56 -3.06 -5.99
C PHE A 219 -5.77 -3.70 -6.69
N GLY A 220 -6.39 -3.03 -7.67
CA GLY A 220 -7.38 -3.67 -8.56
C GLY A 220 -6.78 -4.84 -9.33
N MET A 221 -5.46 -4.84 -9.54
CA MET A 221 -4.74 -5.95 -10.14
C MET A 221 -4.63 -7.19 -9.25
N ILE A 222 -4.65 -7.06 -7.92
CA ILE A 222 -4.81 -8.22 -7.02
C ILE A 222 -6.07 -9.00 -7.41
N LEU A 223 -7.14 -8.27 -7.74
CA LEU A 223 -8.42 -8.85 -8.15
C LEU A 223 -8.35 -9.59 -9.48
N THR A 224 -7.56 -9.08 -10.43
CA THR A 224 -7.32 -9.74 -11.72
C THR A 224 -6.43 -10.96 -11.54
N GLU A 225 -5.36 -10.83 -10.78
CA GLU A 225 -4.38 -11.90 -10.58
C GLU A 225 -4.98 -13.03 -9.75
N LEU A 226 -5.75 -12.78 -8.69
CA LEU A 226 -6.45 -13.84 -7.95
C LEU A 226 -7.57 -14.56 -8.73
N GLY A 227 -8.00 -14.05 -9.87
CA GLY A 227 -9.16 -14.59 -10.61
C GLY A 227 -8.84 -15.45 -11.82
N ASP A 228 -7.58 -15.55 -12.26
CA ASP A 228 -7.29 -15.97 -13.65
C ASP A 228 -6.74 -17.39 -13.84
N GLU A 229 -6.53 -18.22 -12.79
CA GLU A 229 -5.71 -19.44 -12.98
C GLU A 229 -6.33 -20.80 -12.57
N ASP A 230 -7.35 -20.92 -11.70
CA ASP A 230 -7.93 -22.23 -11.30
C ASP A 230 -9.39 -22.16 -10.73
N GLU A 231 -10.15 -23.27 -10.73
CA GLU A 231 -11.52 -23.34 -10.12
C GLU A 231 -11.52 -23.02 -8.60
N ASP A 232 -10.42 -23.30 -7.89
CA ASP A 232 -10.24 -22.91 -6.49
C ASP A 232 -9.97 -21.38 -6.35
N ASP A 233 -9.37 -20.76 -7.37
CA ASP A 233 -9.13 -19.32 -7.46
C ASP A 233 -10.45 -18.55 -7.73
N ASP A 234 -11.38 -19.12 -8.51
CA ASP A 234 -12.73 -18.56 -8.70
C ASP A 234 -13.50 -18.40 -7.37
N LYS A 235 -13.38 -19.39 -6.48
CA LYS A 235 -14.00 -19.34 -5.15
C LYS A 235 -13.36 -18.25 -4.29
N LEU A 236 -12.06 -18.08 -4.38
CA LEU A 236 -11.34 -17.06 -3.66
C LEU A 236 -11.66 -15.66 -4.19
N ALA A 237 -11.74 -15.50 -5.50
CA ALA A 237 -12.15 -14.26 -6.17
C ALA A 237 -13.58 -13.87 -5.76
N TYR A 238 -14.51 -14.83 -5.70
CA TYR A 238 -15.88 -14.57 -5.24
C TYR A 238 -15.93 -14.10 -3.77
N GLU A 239 -15.19 -14.77 -2.88
CA GLU A 239 -15.12 -14.38 -1.47
C GLU A 239 -14.47 -13.00 -1.29
N TRP A 240 -13.42 -12.71 -2.05
CA TRP A 240 -12.79 -11.40 -2.08
C TRP A 240 -13.74 -10.31 -2.57
N GLU A 241 -14.49 -10.58 -3.64
CA GLU A 241 -15.47 -9.65 -4.19
C GLU A 241 -16.58 -9.38 -3.16
N GLU A 242 -17.04 -10.40 -2.46
CA GLU A 242 -18.04 -10.27 -1.39
C GLU A 242 -17.52 -9.39 -0.24
N VAL A 243 -16.30 -9.63 0.25
CA VAL A 243 -15.68 -8.83 1.32
C VAL A 243 -15.46 -7.39 0.86
N THR A 244 -14.96 -7.19 -0.36
CA THR A 244 -14.74 -5.85 -0.94
C THR A 244 -16.05 -5.09 -1.10
N ARG A 245 -17.12 -5.76 -1.57
CA ARG A 245 -18.47 -5.18 -1.71
C ARG A 245 -19.04 -4.80 -0.34
N LYS A 246 -18.93 -5.69 0.66
CA LYS A 246 -19.33 -5.41 2.06
C LYS A 246 -18.59 -4.20 2.61
N HIS A 247 -17.26 -4.16 2.47
CA HIS A 247 -16.47 -3.03 2.97
C HIS A 247 -16.80 -1.73 2.23
N ARG A 248 -16.98 -1.75 0.90
CA ARG A 248 -17.38 -0.56 0.13
C ARG A 248 -18.73 -0.02 0.58
N ALA A 249 -19.70 -0.89 0.85
CA ALA A 249 -21.01 -0.49 1.38
C ALA A 249 -20.92 0.12 2.78
N LEU A 250 -20.08 -0.46 3.66
CA LEU A 250 -19.84 0.08 5.02
C LEU A 250 -19.16 1.45 4.98
N ALA A 251 -18.16 1.62 4.11
CA ALA A 251 -17.47 2.90 3.92
C ALA A 251 -18.43 3.97 3.39
N GLY A 252 -19.24 3.66 2.36
CA GLY A 252 -20.23 4.59 1.82
C GLY A 252 -21.32 4.96 2.84
N ARG A 253 -21.72 4.03 3.72
CA ARG A 253 -22.67 4.31 4.80
C ARG A 253 -22.04 5.19 5.89
N LEU A 254 -20.76 5.00 6.20
CA LEU A 254 -20.02 5.89 7.10
C LEU A 254 -19.92 7.30 6.52
N GLU A 255 -19.59 7.44 5.23
CA GLU A 255 -19.53 8.72 4.53
C GLU A 255 -20.87 9.47 4.52
N GLN A 256 -21.99 8.76 4.35
CA GLN A 256 -23.33 9.34 4.45
C GLN A 256 -23.65 9.83 5.87
N LEU A 257 -23.22 9.08 6.90
CA LEU A 257 -23.41 9.46 8.29
C LEU A 257 -22.52 10.64 8.71
N THR A 258 -21.30 10.73 8.17
CA THR A 258 -20.37 11.84 8.46
C THR A 258 -20.61 13.06 7.58
N GLY A 259 -21.15 12.88 6.36
CA GLY A 259 -21.48 13.95 5.41
C GLY A 259 -22.86 14.57 5.61
N GLY A 260 -23.77 13.89 6.33
CA GLY A 260 -25.14 14.35 6.59
C GLY A 260 -25.28 15.45 7.67
N GLY A 261 -24.19 15.87 8.31
CA GLY A 261 -24.22 16.83 9.42
C GLY A 261 -24.23 18.32 9.03
N ALA A 262 -24.09 18.67 7.74
CA ALA A 262 -23.85 20.06 7.31
C ALA A 262 -24.89 20.61 6.30
N SER A 263 -26.08 20.03 6.20
CA SER A 263 -27.13 20.55 5.32
C SER A 263 -28.52 20.29 5.89
N GLY A 264 -28.97 21.19 6.79
CA GLY A 264 -30.28 21.07 7.41
C GLY A 264 -30.67 22.28 8.25
N ALA A 265 -30.49 23.50 7.73
CA ALA A 265 -31.00 24.71 8.39
C ALA A 265 -31.60 25.69 7.38
N THR A 266 -32.59 25.25 6.61
CA THR A 266 -33.56 26.13 5.93
C THR A 266 -34.93 25.45 5.89
N GLY A 267 -35.61 25.44 7.05
CA GLY A 267 -37.04 25.16 7.16
C GLY A 267 -37.83 26.46 7.20
N PRO A 268 -38.96 26.58 6.48
CA PRO A 268 -39.58 27.86 6.15
C PRO A 268 -40.52 28.39 7.25
N SER A 269 -40.58 29.73 7.32
CA SER A 269 -41.56 30.51 8.08
C SER A 269 -42.98 29.96 8.01
N SER A 270 -43.57 29.64 9.15
CA SER A 270 -45.02 29.61 9.32
C SER A 270 -45.40 30.31 10.63
N LYS A 271 -46.05 31.47 10.48
CA LYS A 271 -46.70 32.23 11.55
C LYS A 271 -47.86 31.39 12.11
N GLY A 272 -47.85 31.09 13.40
CA GLY A 272 -48.96 30.48 14.13
C GLY A 272 -49.08 31.08 15.52
N THR A 273 -50.13 31.85 15.70
CA THR A 273 -50.45 32.75 16.82
C THR A 273 -50.65 32.04 18.16
N MET A 274 -50.08 32.60 19.23
CA MET A 274 -50.34 32.20 20.63
C MET A 274 -51.78 32.51 21.04
N ARG A 275 -52.45 31.55 21.70
CA ARG A 275 -53.50 31.84 22.69
C ARG A 275 -53.24 31.03 23.96
N VAL A 276 -52.98 31.78 25.02
CA VAL A 276 -52.81 31.35 26.41
C VAL A 276 -54.21 31.17 27.02
N ALA A 277 -54.43 30.03 27.68
CA ALA A 277 -55.53 29.84 28.61
C ALA A 277 -54.91 29.38 29.94
N SER A 278 -54.97 30.23 30.96
CA SER A 278 -54.64 29.87 32.35
C SER A 278 -55.90 29.35 33.05
N PRO A 279 -55.76 28.45 34.05
CA PRO A 279 -56.88 27.93 34.81
C PRO A 279 -57.19 28.77 36.06
N ALA A 280 -58.45 28.67 36.50
CA ALA A 280 -59.09 29.17 37.73
C ALA A 280 -59.35 30.68 37.83
#